data_AF-A0A3B0J5I9-F1
#
_entry.id   AF-A0A3B0J5I9-F1
#
_cell.length_a   1.000
_cell.length_b   1.000
_cell.length_c   1.000
_cell.angle_alpha   90.00
_cell.angle_beta   90.00
_cell.angle_gamma   90.00
#
_symmetry.space_group_name_H-M   'P 1'
#
loop_
_entity.id
_entity.type
_entity.pdbx_description
1 polymer ?
#
loop_
_entity_poly.entity_id
_entity_poly.type
_entity_poly.pdbx_seq_one_letter_code
_entity_poly.pdbx_strand_id
1 'polypeptide(L)'
;MSMCLADFDTLKHFEILDTLKVNHTQYWFGLNRHFQPAWEYVSNNHKTRYLPPAHNLKTPKRNCGLLRALRKRTYGVKAEHCEQEKTFVCAESVFCKQKKELTRYSSGYNSMPRPAKSSCNRN
;
A
#
# COMPACT_ATOMS: atom_id res chain seq x y z
N MET A 1 2.29 14.21 12.64
CA MET A 1 1.34 13.55 11.71
C MET A 1 1.67 12.07 11.69
N SER A 2 0.73 11.17 11.98
CA SER A 2 0.96 9.71 11.95
C SER A 2 0.62 9.21 10.54
N MET A 3 1.55 8.51 9.90
CA MET A 3 1.36 7.94 8.56
C MET A 3 1.29 6.40 8.66
N CYS A 4 0.44 5.76 7.87
CA CYS A 4 0.41 4.29 7.71
C CYS A 4 0.77 3.92 6.29
N LEU A 5 1.08 2.63 6.09
CA LEU A 5 1.08 2.05 4.75
C LEU A 5 -0.25 2.32 4.08
N ALA A 6 -0.18 2.77 2.82
CA ALA A 6 -1.36 3.16 2.07
C ALA A 6 -2.24 1.96 1.73
N ASP A 7 -3.53 2.14 1.91
CA ASP A 7 -4.52 1.25 1.34
C ASP A 7 -4.78 1.68 -0.10
N PHE A 8 -5.14 0.74 -0.96
CA PHE A 8 -5.57 1.00 -2.33
C PHE A 8 -6.73 0.05 -2.64
N ASP A 9 -7.91 0.40 -2.17
CA ASP A 9 -9.11 -0.46 -2.16
C ASP A 9 -10.18 -0.09 -3.21
N THR A 10 -9.94 0.95 -4.02
CA THR A 10 -10.85 1.37 -5.11
C THR A 10 -10.06 1.74 -6.36
N LEU A 11 -10.73 1.72 -7.53
CA LEU A 11 -10.17 2.18 -8.80
C LEU A 11 -9.54 3.57 -8.70
N LYS A 12 -10.25 4.52 -8.06
CA LYS A 12 -9.80 5.90 -7.91
C LYS A 12 -8.48 6.02 -7.15
N HIS A 13 -8.22 5.15 -6.18
CA HIS A 13 -6.94 5.15 -5.46
C HIS A 13 -5.77 4.78 -6.38
N PHE A 14 -6.00 3.87 -7.32
CA PHE A 14 -5.00 3.52 -8.34
C PHE A 14 -4.86 4.61 -9.40
N GLU A 15 -5.93 5.30 -9.78
CA GLU A 15 -5.86 6.45 -10.69
C GLU A 15 -5.09 7.64 -10.08
N ILE A 16 -5.21 7.87 -8.77
CA ILE A 16 -4.42 8.90 -8.10
C ILE A 16 -2.92 8.59 -8.17
N LEU A 17 -2.52 7.32 -8.14
CA LEU A 17 -1.11 6.97 -8.35
C LEU A 17 -0.61 7.40 -9.74
N ASP A 18 -1.47 7.45 -10.75
CA ASP A 18 -1.11 7.89 -12.11
C ASP A 18 -0.86 9.40 -12.18
N THR A 19 -1.46 10.18 -11.26
CA THR A 19 -1.25 11.62 -11.16
C THR A 19 -0.01 11.98 -10.33
N LEU A 20 0.45 11.07 -9.47
CA LEU A 20 1.67 11.27 -8.69
C LEU A 20 2.91 11.11 -9.57
N LYS A 21 3.83 12.11 -9.51
CA LYS A 21 5.18 11.97 -10.07
C LYS A 21 6.02 11.06 -9.18
N VAL A 22 5.77 9.76 -9.25
CA VAL A 22 6.55 8.76 -8.52
C VAL A 22 7.85 8.45 -9.25
N ASN A 23 8.98 8.61 -8.54
CA ASN A 23 10.32 8.39 -9.09
C ASN A 23 10.78 6.92 -9.09
N HIS A 24 10.07 6.01 -8.40
CA HIS A 24 10.39 4.59 -8.35
C HIS A 24 9.39 3.76 -9.14
N THR A 25 9.86 2.60 -9.61
CA THR A 25 9.04 1.66 -10.38
C THR A 25 8.27 0.68 -9.51
N GLN A 26 8.59 0.60 -8.21
CA GLN A 26 8.04 -0.40 -7.28
C GLN A 26 7.90 0.17 -5.88
N TYR A 27 6.77 -0.11 -5.24
CA TYR A 27 6.49 0.34 -3.89
C TYR A 27 5.76 -0.70 -3.05
N TRP A 28 6.11 -0.76 -1.78
CA TRP A 28 5.32 -1.43 -0.76
C TRP A 28 4.09 -0.59 -0.41
N PHE A 29 2.97 -1.26 -0.17
CA PHE A 29 1.74 -0.66 0.33
C PHE A 29 1.08 -1.61 1.34
N GLY A 30 -0.05 -1.20 1.91
CA GLY A 30 -0.63 -1.86 3.09
C GLY A 30 -1.13 -3.28 2.88
N LEU A 31 -1.12 -3.84 1.68
CA LEU A 31 -1.69 -5.17 1.40
C LEU A 31 -0.72 -6.30 1.79
N ASN A 32 -1.12 -7.20 2.67
CA ASN A 32 -0.36 -8.41 3.00
C ASN A 32 -1.26 -9.61 3.33
N ARG A 33 -0.64 -10.79 3.39
CA ARG A 33 -1.22 -12.03 3.95
C ARG A 33 -0.20 -12.76 4.84
N HIS A 34 0.74 -12.01 5.42
CA HIS A 34 1.86 -12.62 6.15
C HIS A 34 1.38 -13.20 7.49
N PHE A 35 0.48 -12.48 8.15
CA PHE A 35 -0.07 -12.86 9.45
C PHE A 35 -1.48 -13.44 9.36
N GLN A 36 -2.07 -13.44 8.17
CA GLN A 36 -3.47 -13.80 7.93
C GLN A 36 -3.63 -14.67 6.67
N PRO A 37 -4.62 -15.57 6.61
CA PRO A 37 -4.83 -16.43 5.45
C PRO A 37 -5.34 -15.67 4.22
N ALA A 38 -5.98 -14.51 4.40
CA ALA A 38 -6.50 -13.66 3.35
C ALA A 38 -5.60 -12.45 3.07
N TRP A 39 -5.72 -11.88 1.87
CA TRP A 39 -5.08 -10.62 1.51
C TRP A 39 -5.88 -9.44 2.10
N GLU A 40 -5.27 -8.74 3.04
CA GLU A 40 -5.89 -7.67 3.82
C GLU A 40 -4.94 -6.48 3.97
N TYR A 41 -5.50 -5.30 4.25
CA TYR A 41 -4.70 -4.12 4.55
C TYR A 41 -4.28 -4.11 6.02
N VAL A 42 -3.00 -3.90 6.28
CA VAL A 42 -2.43 -3.85 7.64
C VAL A 42 -3.04 -2.73 8.48
N SER A 43 -3.47 -1.64 7.85
CA SER A 43 -3.98 -0.47 8.56
C SER A 43 -5.34 -0.71 9.24
N ASN A 44 -6.18 -1.61 8.70
CA ASN A 44 -7.57 -1.79 9.13
C ASN A 44 -8.07 -3.25 9.11
N ASN A 45 -7.24 -4.22 8.71
CA ASN A 45 -7.61 -5.63 8.52
C ASN A 45 -8.80 -5.83 7.55
N HIS A 46 -9.06 -4.88 6.65
CA HIS A 46 -10.09 -5.05 5.63
C HIS A 46 -9.52 -5.82 4.44
N LYS A 47 -10.34 -6.74 3.92
CA LYS A 47 -10.08 -7.42 2.65
C LYS A 47 -10.04 -6.42 1.51
N THR A 48 -9.14 -6.66 0.56
CA THR A 48 -9.10 -5.89 -0.68
C THR A 48 -10.40 -6.06 -1.46
N ARG A 49 -11.07 -4.94 -1.76
CA ARG A 49 -12.31 -4.90 -2.55
C ARG A 49 -12.04 -4.74 -4.04
N TYR A 50 -10.89 -4.16 -4.38
CA TYR A 50 -10.49 -3.88 -5.74
C TYR A 50 -8.99 -4.08 -5.88
N LEU A 51 -8.60 -4.79 -6.95
CA LEU A 51 -7.23 -4.88 -7.43
C LEU A 51 -7.23 -4.51 -8.92
N PRO A 52 -6.16 -3.87 -9.41
CA PRO A 52 -6.06 -3.52 -10.82
C PRO A 52 -6.03 -4.81 -11.67
N PRO A 53 -6.47 -4.77 -12.94
CA PRO A 53 -6.45 -5.93 -13.83
C PRO A 53 -5.07 -6.62 -13.91
N ALA A 54 -3.99 -5.83 -13.86
CA ALA A 54 -2.63 -6.30 -13.84
C ALA A 54 -2.14 -6.75 -12.44
N HIS A 55 -2.95 -7.54 -11.72
CA HIS A 55 -2.58 -8.11 -10.43
C HIS A 55 -2.10 -9.57 -10.53
N ASN A 56 -1.11 -9.95 -9.72
CA ASN A 56 -0.70 -11.34 -9.55
C ASN A 56 -0.34 -11.63 -8.08
N LEU A 57 -1.33 -12.11 -7.32
CA LEU A 57 -1.20 -12.45 -5.90
C LEU A 57 -1.10 -13.96 -5.62
N LYS A 58 -1.07 -14.79 -6.67
CA LYS A 58 -1.11 -16.26 -6.54
C LYS A 58 0.26 -16.89 -6.27
N THR A 59 1.32 -16.09 -6.19
CA THR A 59 2.68 -16.61 -6.02
C THR A 59 2.87 -17.23 -4.62
N PRO A 60 3.24 -18.52 -4.51
CA PRO A 60 3.46 -19.17 -3.23
C PRO A 60 4.57 -18.50 -2.41
N LYS A 61 4.48 -18.56 -1.08
CA LYS A 61 5.48 -18.06 -0.11
C LYS A 61 5.80 -16.56 -0.22
N ARG A 62 5.03 -15.81 -1.00
CA ARG A 62 5.11 -14.35 -1.13
C ARG A 62 3.89 -13.72 -0.51
N ASN A 63 4.10 -12.95 0.55
CA ASN A 63 3.03 -12.56 1.46
C ASN A 63 2.83 -11.04 1.57
N CYS A 64 3.61 -10.24 0.84
CA CYS A 64 3.45 -8.79 0.79
C CYS A 64 3.05 -8.34 -0.62
N GLY A 65 2.11 -7.40 -0.70
CA GLY A 65 1.67 -6.78 -1.93
C GLY A 65 2.63 -5.68 -2.35
N LEU A 66 3.16 -5.79 -3.56
CA LEU A 66 4.03 -4.80 -4.18
C LEU A 66 3.28 -4.12 -5.32
N LEU A 67 3.16 -2.80 -5.23
CA LEU A 67 2.73 -1.95 -6.31
C LEU A 67 3.88 -1.82 -7.32
N ARG A 68 3.60 -1.95 -8.62
CA ARG A 68 4.59 -1.74 -9.69
C ARG A 68 4.04 -0.85 -10.79
N ALA A 69 4.85 0.09 -11.25
CA ALA A 69 4.56 0.88 -12.43
C ALA A 69 4.71 0.01 -13.70
N LEU A 70 3.80 0.19 -14.65
CA LEU A 70 3.83 -0.41 -15.98
C LEU A 70 4.13 0.66 -17.04
N ARG A 71 4.39 0.23 -18.29
CA ARG A 71 4.88 1.06 -19.41
C ARG A 71 3.97 2.24 -19.85
N LYS A 72 2.78 2.42 -19.25
CA LYS A 72 1.79 3.45 -19.61
C LYS A 72 1.27 4.29 -18.44
N ARG A 73 2.04 4.46 -17.35
CA ARG A 73 1.55 5.09 -16.10
C ARG A 73 0.25 4.41 -15.64
N THR A 74 0.33 3.10 -15.51
CA THR A 74 -0.72 2.28 -14.93
C THR A 74 -0.05 1.40 -13.91
N TYR A 75 -0.71 1.12 -12.79
CA TYR A 75 -0.13 0.29 -11.75
C TYR A 75 -0.66 -1.14 -11.77
N GLY A 76 0.25 -2.08 -11.57
CA GLY A 76 -0.07 -3.46 -11.26
C GLY A 76 0.26 -3.79 -9.81
N VAL A 77 -0.31 -4.86 -9.31
CA VAL A 77 -0.01 -5.40 -7.98
C VAL A 77 0.61 -6.78 -8.15
N LYS A 78 1.66 -7.12 -7.40
CA LYS A 78 2.18 -8.50 -7.35
C LYS A 78 2.52 -8.93 -5.94
N ALA A 79 2.49 -10.22 -5.67
CA ALA A 79 3.00 -10.78 -4.43
C ALA A 79 4.54 -10.83 -4.47
N GLU A 80 5.16 -10.39 -3.38
CA GLU A 80 6.61 -10.36 -3.20
C GLU A 80 7.03 -10.74 -1.76
N HIS A 81 8.30 -11.12 -1.58
CA HIS A 81 8.88 -11.38 -0.26
C HIS A 81 8.95 -10.09 0.56
N CYS A 82 8.35 -10.09 1.75
CA CYS A 82 8.25 -8.93 2.63
C CYS A 82 9.61 -8.36 3.06
N GLU A 83 10.66 -9.18 3.01
CA GLU A 83 12.03 -8.84 3.41
C GLU A 83 12.80 -8.05 2.34
N GLN A 84 12.25 -7.91 1.12
CA GLN A 84 12.93 -7.14 0.08
C GLN A 84 12.90 -5.63 0.38
N GLU A 85 14.04 -5.00 0.23
CA GLU A 85 14.16 -3.55 0.38
C GLU A 85 13.48 -2.83 -0.80
N LYS A 86 12.41 -2.09 -0.50
CA LYS A 86 11.71 -1.20 -1.44
C LYS A 86 11.18 0.04 -0.72
N THR A 87 10.82 1.05 -1.50
CA THR A 87 10.17 2.27 -1.01
C THR A 87 8.73 1.97 -0.60
N PHE A 88 8.23 2.65 0.43
CA PHE A 88 6.84 2.52 0.90
C PHE A 88 5.99 3.68 0.36
N VAL A 89 4.74 3.39 0.00
CA VAL A 89 3.71 4.43 -0.12
C VAL A 89 2.99 4.51 1.21
N CYS A 90 3.05 5.69 1.84
CA CYS A 90 2.28 5.98 3.04
C CYS A 90 1.17 6.98 2.72
N ALA A 91 0.05 6.85 3.42
CA ALA A 91 -1.08 7.76 3.34
C ALA A 91 -1.47 8.21 4.75
N GLU A 92 -2.05 9.41 4.84
CA GLU A 92 -2.70 9.84 6.07
C GLU A 92 -3.98 9.05 6.29
N SER A 93 -4.09 8.41 7.46
CA SER A 93 -5.28 7.67 7.84
C SER A 93 -5.57 7.85 9.33
N VAL A 94 -6.85 7.97 9.67
CA VAL A 94 -7.32 8.08 11.06
C VAL A 94 -7.00 6.78 11.82
N PHE A 95 -6.98 5.64 11.14
CA PHE A 95 -6.62 4.34 11.72
C PHE A 95 -5.16 4.26 12.22
N CYS A 96 -4.28 5.17 11.77
CA CYS A 96 -2.92 5.31 12.29
C CYS A 96 -2.87 5.97 13.67
N LYS A 97 -3.95 6.65 14.06
CA LYS A 97 -4.16 7.11 15.43
C LYS A 97 -4.85 5.95 16.16
N GLN A 98 -4.40 5.62 17.37
CA GLN A 98 -4.91 4.52 18.20
C GLN A 98 -6.41 4.65 18.62
N LYS A 99 -7.25 5.39 17.89
CA LYS A 99 -8.68 5.55 18.18
C LYS A 99 -9.51 5.14 16.97
N LYS A 100 -10.31 4.09 17.20
CA LYS A 100 -11.34 3.57 16.30
C LYS A 100 -12.37 4.66 15.99
N GLU A 101 -12.16 5.43 14.94
CA GLU A 101 -13.20 6.28 14.34
C GLU A 101 -13.26 6.00 12.84
N LEU A 102 -14.42 5.49 12.41
CA LEU A 102 -14.74 5.09 11.05
C LEU A 102 -14.79 6.32 10.13
N THR A 103 -13.73 6.64 9.39
CA THR A 103 -13.83 7.58 8.25
C THR A 103 -12.89 7.22 7.09
N ARG A 104 -13.37 7.48 5.87
CA ARG A 104 -12.74 7.22 4.57
C ARG A 104 -11.71 8.31 4.22
N TYR A 105 -10.56 7.86 3.72
CA TYR A 105 -9.56 8.53 2.86
C TYR A 105 -9.22 10.02 3.05
N SER A 106 -7.94 10.28 3.31
CA SER A 106 -7.25 11.56 3.03
C SER A 106 -6.24 11.35 1.89
N SER A 107 -6.36 12.14 0.82
CA SER A 107 -5.55 12.09 -0.40
C SER A 107 -4.19 12.78 -0.24
N GLY A 108 -3.40 12.37 0.75
CA GLY A 108 -2.04 12.84 1.00
C GLY A 108 -1.04 11.70 0.85
N TYR A 109 -0.70 11.30 -0.38
CA TYR A 109 0.32 10.30 -0.63
C TYR A 109 1.70 10.94 -0.59
N ASN A 110 2.46 10.71 0.48
CA ASN A 110 3.86 11.10 0.56
C ASN A 110 4.76 9.91 0.19
N SER A 111 5.53 10.03 -0.89
CA SER A 111 6.61 9.09 -1.19
C SER A 111 7.84 9.46 -0.37
N MET A 112 8.02 8.83 0.79
CA MET A 112 9.22 9.07 1.60
C MET A 112 10.35 8.14 1.15
N PRO A 113 11.52 8.66 0.71
CA PRO A 113 12.75 7.87 0.74
C PRO A 113 13.08 7.55 2.21
N ARG A 114 13.81 6.44 2.46
CA ARG A 114 14.08 5.84 3.79
C ARG A 114 14.10 6.85 4.96
N PRO A 115 13.53 6.50 6.13
CA PRO A 115 13.38 7.44 7.22
C PRO A 115 14.74 7.75 7.87
N ALA A 116 15.20 8.98 7.71
CA ALA A 116 15.80 9.66 8.84
C ALA A 116 14.63 10.09 9.75
N LYS A 117 14.17 9.20 10.64
CA LYS A 117 13.18 9.48 11.70
C LYS A 117 11.79 9.98 11.26
N SER A 118 11.12 9.33 10.29
CA SER A 118 9.67 9.49 10.10
C SER A 118 8.98 8.13 9.95
N SER A 119 8.45 7.67 11.07
CA SER A 119 7.86 6.37 11.34
C SER A 119 6.51 6.21 10.64
N CYS A 120 6.44 5.47 9.52
CA CYS A 120 5.17 4.82 9.19
C CYS A 120 5.00 3.71 10.25
N ASN A 121 4.09 3.93 11.21
CA ASN A 121 3.95 3.04 12.36
C ASN A 121 3.46 1.67 11.89
N ARG A 122 4.24 0.63 12.23
CA ARG A 122 3.77 -0.76 12.27
C ARG A 122 3.08 -0.93 13.63
N ASN A 123 1.78 -0.71 13.69
CA ASN A 123 0.99 -1.24 14.80
C ASN A 123 0.61 -2.68 14.50
#